data_AF-A0A9C8ZI81-F1
#
_entry.id   AF-A0A9C8ZI81-F1
#
_cell.length_a   1.000
_cell.length_b   1.000
_cell.length_c   1.000
_cell.angle_alpha   90.00
_cell.angle_beta   90.00
_cell.angle_gamma   90.00
#
_symmetry.space_group_name_H-M   'P 1'
#
loop_
_entity.id
_entity.type
_entity.pdbx_description
1 polymer ?
#
loop_
_entity_poly.entity_id
_entity_poly.type
_entity_poly.pdbx_seq_one_letter_code
_entity_poly.pdbx_strand_id
1 'polypeptide(L)'
;MNLSNYYSLPLFAALLLLSLSSGCERGAGNAVSMGDETAELSIGRMRVAIWPEYDDSSVLVIYDGKFDEGNRFPIKTSFLLPKGAIISDACSLSHEGQHFCQLYKTFNKGAYDEVQLLLPYPNFYLSFHTPTFSATDRHREFTYPIKANHP
;
A
#
# COMPACT_ATOMS: atom_id res chain seq x y z
N MET A 1 58.21 65.32 -3.41
CA MET A 1 58.50 64.66 -4.69
C MET A 1 57.17 64.42 -5.39
N ASN A 2 56.96 65.14 -6.48
CA ASN A 2 55.75 65.13 -7.30
C ASN A 2 56.16 64.47 -8.62
N LEU A 3 55.47 63.40 -9.04
CA LEU A 3 55.67 62.77 -10.34
C LEU A 3 54.31 62.44 -10.96
N SER A 4 54.06 63.15 -12.04
CA SER A 4 52.95 63.12 -12.98
C SER A 4 52.86 61.81 -13.77
N ASN A 5 51.79 61.71 -14.61
CA ASN A 5 51.64 60.91 -15.84
C ASN A 5 50.85 59.59 -15.67
N TYR A 6 49.91 59.17 -16.54
CA TYR A 6 49.28 59.71 -17.75
C TYR A 6 48.22 58.68 -18.24
N TYR A 7 47.18 59.12 -18.97
CA TYR A 7 46.34 58.34 -19.95
C TYR A 7 45.48 57.18 -19.39
N SER A 8 44.30 56.80 -19.89
CA SER A 8 43.33 57.22 -20.92
C SER A 8 42.12 56.29 -20.73
N LEU A 9 40.87 56.79 -20.84
CA LEU A 9 39.70 55.91 -21.07
C LEU A 9 39.80 55.30 -22.48
N PRO A 10 39.31 54.07 -22.72
CA PRO A 10 37.93 53.87 -23.21
C PRO A 10 37.24 52.66 -22.54
N LEU A 11 35.95 52.74 -22.18
CA LEU A 11 34.80 52.38 -23.02
C LEU A 11 34.95 51.02 -23.73
N PHE A 12 34.58 49.92 -23.06
CA PHE A 12 33.94 48.79 -23.73
C PHE A 12 33.03 48.05 -22.75
N ALA A 13 31.74 48.08 -23.06
CA ALA A 13 30.70 47.30 -22.44
C ALA A 13 30.98 45.80 -22.66
N ALA A 14 30.86 45.00 -21.60
CA ALA A 14 30.64 43.56 -21.71
C ALA A 14 29.75 43.11 -20.55
N LEU A 15 28.46 43.04 -20.88
CA LEU A 15 27.40 42.38 -20.14
C LEU A 15 27.74 40.89 -20.03
N LEU A 16 27.94 40.35 -18.82
CA LEU A 16 27.96 38.90 -18.60
C LEU A 16 26.96 38.54 -17.50
N LEU A 17 25.75 38.19 -17.93
CA LEU A 17 24.73 37.51 -17.13
C LEU A 17 25.15 36.05 -16.95
N LEU A 18 25.71 35.71 -15.79
CA LEU A 18 25.91 34.33 -15.35
C LEU A 18 24.58 33.80 -14.81
N SER A 19 23.88 33.03 -15.64
CA SER A 19 22.76 32.19 -15.21
C SER A 19 23.30 30.90 -14.60
N LEU A 20 23.27 30.79 -13.27
CA LEU A 20 23.42 29.50 -12.60
C LEU A 20 22.11 28.71 -12.79
N SER A 21 22.06 27.86 -13.82
CA SER A 21 21.11 26.77 -13.86
C SER A 21 21.71 25.59 -13.10
N SER A 22 21.29 25.44 -11.84
CA SER A 22 21.57 24.26 -11.04
C SER A 22 20.80 23.07 -11.64
N GLY A 23 21.42 22.40 -12.60
CA GLY A 23 21.05 21.04 -12.98
C GLY A 23 21.56 20.08 -11.91
N CYS A 24 20.64 19.47 -11.16
CA CYS A 24 20.92 18.27 -10.38
C CYS A 24 19.77 17.27 -10.58
N GLU A 25 20.12 16.18 -11.25
CA GLU A 25 19.58 14.83 -11.09
C GLU A 25 18.08 14.62 -11.32
N ARG A 26 17.76 14.31 -12.58
CA ARG A 26 16.63 13.43 -12.89
C ARG A 26 16.93 12.06 -12.26
N GLY A 27 16.46 11.85 -11.03
CA GLY A 27 16.28 10.52 -10.51
C GLY A 27 15.45 9.73 -11.51
N ALA A 28 16.02 8.64 -12.03
CA ALA A 28 15.27 7.61 -12.72
C ALA A 28 14.35 6.96 -11.67
N GLY A 29 13.23 7.61 -11.39
CA GLY A 29 12.11 6.95 -10.76
C GLY A 29 11.70 5.84 -11.72
N ASN A 30 11.89 4.59 -11.30
CA ASN A 30 11.17 3.46 -11.86
C ASN A 30 9.68 3.72 -11.59
N ALA A 31 9.07 4.56 -12.41
CA ALA A 31 7.63 4.66 -12.51
C ALA A 31 7.19 3.34 -13.13
N VAL A 32 6.90 2.36 -12.27
CA VAL A 32 6.07 1.23 -12.64
C VAL A 32 4.77 1.87 -13.12
N SER A 33 4.56 1.85 -14.43
CA SER A 33 3.29 2.19 -15.05
C SER A 33 2.26 1.23 -14.48
N MET A 34 1.52 1.70 -13.48
CA MET A 34 0.49 0.94 -12.80
C MET A 34 -0.73 0.98 -13.72
N GLY A 35 -0.89 -0.05 -14.53
CA GLY A 35 -2.09 -0.27 -15.33
C GLY A 35 -3.32 -0.21 -14.43
N ASP A 36 -4.20 0.73 -14.73
CA ASP A 36 -5.53 0.89 -14.12
C ASP A 36 -6.50 -0.06 -14.84
N GLU A 37 -6.19 -1.34 -14.78
CA GLU A 37 -7.08 -2.40 -15.24
C GLU A 37 -7.15 -3.37 -14.06
N THR A 38 -8.23 -3.27 -13.27
CA THR A 38 -8.65 -4.36 -12.37
C THR A 38 -9.10 -5.51 -13.24
N ALA A 39 -8.12 -6.14 -13.86
CA ALA A 39 -8.40 -7.27 -14.68
C ALA A 39 -8.90 -8.38 -13.77
N GLU A 40 -9.93 -9.07 -14.25
CA GLU A 40 -10.70 -10.02 -13.46
C GLU A 40 -9.74 -11.05 -12.84
N LEU A 41 -9.71 -11.07 -11.49
CA LEU A 41 -8.95 -12.01 -10.68
C LEU A 41 -9.95 -12.93 -9.99
N SER A 42 -9.63 -14.21 -9.91
CA SER A 42 -10.48 -15.21 -9.24
C SER A 42 -9.72 -15.87 -8.10
N ILE A 43 -10.38 -16.03 -6.95
CA ILE A 43 -9.77 -16.71 -5.81
C ILE A 43 -10.01 -18.21 -5.95
N GLY A 44 -9.01 -18.92 -6.48
CA GLY A 44 -9.10 -20.37 -6.66
C GLY A 44 -9.20 -21.15 -5.35
N ARG A 45 -8.60 -20.64 -4.27
CA ARG A 45 -8.78 -21.19 -2.91
C ARG A 45 -8.63 -20.13 -1.84
N MET A 46 -9.47 -20.22 -0.81
CA MET A 46 -9.36 -19.40 0.40
C MET A 46 -9.77 -20.20 1.63
N ARG A 47 -9.01 -20.05 2.71
CA ARG A 47 -9.40 -20.44 4.06
C ARG A 47 -9.74 -19.18 4.84
N VAL A 48 -10.87 -19.23 5.54
CA VAL A 48 -11.24 -18.24 6.56
C VAL A 48 -11.08 -18.91 7.92
N ALA A 49 -10.19 -18.38 8.75
CA ALA A 49 -10.03 -18.82 10.12
C ALA A 49 -10.56 -17.74 11.08
N ILE A 50 -11.29 -18.16 12.10
CA ILE A 50 -11.92 -17.27 13.09
C ILE A 50 -11.44 -17.72 14.46
N TRP A 51 -10.79 -16.82 15.17
CA TRP A 51 -10.13 -17.06 16.45
C TRP A 51 -10.66 -16.05 17.48
N PRO A 52 -11.42 -16.49 18.49
CA PRO A 52 -11.71 -15.62 19.61
C PRO A 52 -10.42 -15.37 20.38
N GLU A 53 -10.15 -14.10 20.70
CA GLU A 53 -9.01 -13.76 21.55
C GLU A 53 -9.37 -13.99 23.02
N TYR A 54 -8.35 -14.36 23.82
CA TYR A 54 -8.54 -14.64 25.25
C TYR A 54 -8.47 -13.36 26.09
N ASP A 55 -7.56 -12.46 25.73
CA ASP A 55 -7.23 -11.21 26.43
C ASP A 55 -7.87 -9.97 25.79
N ASP A 56 -8.37 -10.08 24.57
CA ASP A 56 -9.07 -9.01 23.87
C ASP A 56 -10.55 -9.37 23.59
N SER A 57 -11.43 -8.35 23.57
CA SER A 57 -12.86 -8.55 23.31
C SER A 57 -13.22 -8.58 21.83
N SER A 58 -12.22 -8.56 20.94
CA SER A 58 -12.38 -8.77 19.51
C SER A 58 -12.24 -10.24 19.12
N VAL A 59 -12.45 -10.48 17.84
CA VAL A 59 -12.23 -11.78 17.19
C VAL A 59 -11.23 -11.56 16.08
N LEU A 60 -10.16 -12.34 16.08
CA LEU A 60 -9.19 -12.37 15.00
C LEU A 60 -9.77 -13.19 13.83
N VAL A 61 -9.83 -12.57 12.66
CA VAL A 61 -10.22 -13.22 11.42
C VAL A 61 -9.02 -13.21 10.48
N ILE A 62 -8.76 -14.36 9.87
CA ILE A 62 -7.65 -14.55 8.94
C ILE A 62 -8.20 -15.07 7.62
N TYR A 63 -7.90 -14.35 6.54
CA TYR A 63 -8.04 -14.84 5.18
C TYR A 63 -6.66 -15.26 4.67
N ASP A 64 -6.50 -16.54 4.36
CA ASP A 64 -5.38 -17.00 3.54
C ASP A 64 -5.90 -17.62 2.26
N GLY A 65 -5.16 -17.47 1.18
CA GLY A 65 -5.62 -18.00 -0.09
C GLY A 65 -4.65 -17.79 -1.23
N LYS A 66 -5.11 -18.12 -2.43
CA LYS A 66 -4.34 -18.01 -3.66
C LYS A 66 -5.27 -17.66 -4.83
N PHE A 67 -4.86 -16.69 -5.64
CA PHE A 67 -5.50 -16.39 -6.93
C PHE A 67 -5.10 -17.42 -8.01
N ASP A 68 -6.00 -17.70 -8.93
CA ASP A 68 -5.75 -18.64 -10.04
C ASP A 68 -4.78 -18.08 -11.07
N GLU A 69 -4.81 -16.76 -11.29
CA GLU A 69 -4.02 -16.09 -12.31
C GLU A 69 -2.58 -15.76 -11.84
N GLY A 70 -1.86 -16.78 -11.37
CA GLY A 70 -0.55 -16.62 -10.74
C GLY A 70 0.52 -15.94 -11.60
N ASN A 71 0.42 -16.03 -12.93
CA ASN A 71 1.32 -15.39 -13.88
C ASN A 71 1.13 -13.87 -14.04
N ARG A 72 0.09 -13.30 -13.41
CA ARG A 72 -0.24 -11.87 -13.48
C ARG A 72 0.37 -11.03 -12.35
N PHE A 73 0.97 -11.68 -11.36
CA PHE A 73 1.57 -11.02 -10.21
C PHE A 73 2.98 -10.54 -10.59
N PRO A 74 3.40 -9.32 -10.17
CA PRO A 74 2.78 -8.48 -9.16
C PRO A 74 1.56 -7.69 -9.65
N ILE A 75 0.50 -7.60 -8.84
CA ILE A 75 -0.73 -6.87 -9.19
C ILE A 75 -1.31 -6.12 -7.99
N LYS A 76 -1.96 -4.97 -8.24
CA LYS A 76 -2.80 -4.32 -7.25
C LYS A 76 -4.15 -5.00 -7.20
N THR A 77 -4.61 -5.31 -6.00
CA THR A 77 -5.94 -5.88 -5.77
C THR A 77 -6.54 -5.28 -4.51
N SER A 78 -7.78 -5.65 -4.19
CA SER A 78 -8.44 -5.26 -2.96
C SER A 78 -9.23 -6.39 -2.34
N PHE A 79 -9.47 -6.28 -1.03
CA PHE A 79 -10.34 -7.17 -0.26
C PHE A 79 -11.41 -6.36 0.45
N LEU A 80 -12.61 -6.91 0.58
CA LEU A 80 -13.67 -6.33 1.42
C LEU A 80 -13.57 -6.86 2.84
N LEU A 81 -13.46 -5.93 3.80
CA LEU A 81 -13.47 -6.23 5.23
C LEU A 81 -14.73 -5.65 5.89
N PRO A 82 -15.22 -6.27 6.99
CA PRO A 82 -16.26 -5.68 7.82
C PRO A 82 -15.86 -4.28 8.30
N LYS A 83 -16.85 -3.42 8.51
CA LYS A 83 -16.61 -2.09 9.08
C LYS A 83 -15.94 -2.16 10.44
N GLY A 84 -14.98 -1.26 10.65
CA GLY A 84 -14.25 -1.15 11.91
C GLY A 84 -13.24 -2.27 12.13
N ALA A 85 -12.97 -3.11 11.12
CA ALA A 85 -11.89 -4.08 11.18
C ALA A 85 -10.54 -3.38 11.37
N ILE A 86 -9.74 -3.89 12.31
CA ILE A 86 -8.39 -3.40 12.59
C ILE A 86 -7.41 -4.40 11.97
N ILE A 87 -6.78 -4.00 10.87
CA ILE A 87 -5.86 -4.87 10.12
C ILE A 87 -4.56 -5.04 10.91
N SER A 88 -4.18 -6.29 11.13
CA SER A 88 -2.92 -6.66 11.79
C SER A 88 -1.85 -6.96 10.73
N ASP A 89 -2.18 -7.79 9.73
CA ASP A 89 -1.28 -8.14 8.64
C ASP A 89 -1.99 -8.08 7.29
N ALA A 90 -1.35 -7.47 6.30
CA ALA A 90 -1.79 -7.48 4.90
C ALA A 90 -0.60 -7.86 4.02
N CYS A 91 -0.48 -9.15 3.70
CA CYS A 91 0.75 -9.72 3.15
C CYS A 91 0.48 -10.56 1.91
N SER A 92 1.49 -10.64 1.06
CA SER A 92 1.63 -11.73 0.09
C SER A 92 2.48 -12.84 0.71
N LEU A 93 2.27 -14.09 0.31
CA LEU A 93 3.10 -15.21 0.76
C LEU A 93 4.00 -15.68 -0.39
N SER A 94 5.27 -15.95 -0.12
CA SER A 94 6.11 -16.67 -1.09
C SER A 94 5.61 -18.10 -1.31
N HIS A 95 6.22 -18.79 -2.26
CA HIS A 95 6.00 -20.22 -2.45
C HIS A 95 6.30 -21.06 -1.18
N GLU A 96 7.23 -20.59 -0.34
CA GLU A 96 7.62 -21.24 0.92
C GLU A 96 6.79 -20.78 2.13
N GLY A 97 5.82 -19.88 1.92
CA GLY A 97 4.93 -19.38 2.97
C GLY A 97 5.50 -18.22 3.80
N GLN A 98 6.62 -17.63 3.41
CA GLN A 98 7.15 -16.43 4.08
C GLN A 98 6.22 -15.24 3.81
N HIS A 99 5.96 -14.44 4.85
CA HIS A 99 5.14 -13.24 4.76
C HIS A 99 5.92 -12.06 4.18
N PHE A 100 5.39 -11.45 3.11
CA PHE A 100 5.84 -10.20 2.52
C PHE A 100 4.74 -9.17 2.73
N CYS A 101 4.75 -8.52 3.87
CA CYS A 101 3.70 -7.57 4.25
C CYS A 101 3.83 -6.26 3.49
N GLN A 102 2.69 -5.74 3.06
CA GLN A 102 2.56 -4.69 2.06
C GLN A 102 1.91 -3.47 2.70
N LEU A 103 2.28 -2.29 2.22
CA LEU A 103 1.49 -1.10 2.52
C LEU A 103 0.13 -1.22 1.84
N TYR A 104 -0.91 -0.84 2.56
CA TYR A 104 -2.28 -0.86 2.09
C TYR A 104 -2.95 0.50 2.26
N LYS A 105 -4.06 0.70 1.54
CA LYS A 105 -4.98 1.82 1.72
C LYS A 105 -6.36 1.28 2.02
N THR A 106 -7.06 1.93 2.93
CA THR A 106 -8.44 1.58 3.28
C THR A 106 -9.40 2.63 2.74
N PHE A 107 -10.46 2.19 2.06
CA PHE A 107 -11.50 3.04 1.50
C PHE A 107 -12.86 2.65 2.07
N ASN A 108 -13.62 3.64 2.50
CA ASN A 108 -14.98 3.41 2.97
C ASN A 108 -15.92 3.10 1.78
N LYS A 109 -16.56 1.91 1.76
CA LYS A 109 -17.53 1.48 0.75
C LYS A 109 -18.91 1.18 1.34
N GLY A 110 -19.39 2.02 2.25
CA GLY A 110 -20.73 1.88 2.82
C GLY A 110 -20.81 0.82 3.92
N ALA A 111 -21.22 -0.41 3.60
CA ALA A 111 -21.37 -1.49 4.58
C ALA A 111 -20.06 -2.26 4.85
N TYR A 112 -19.04 -2.06 4.02
CA TYR A 112 -17.72 -2.70 4.12
C TYR A 112 -16.62 -1.64 3.93
N ASP A 113 -15.42 -1.95 4.39
CA ASP A 113 -14.21 -1.24 4.02
C ASP A 113 -13.47 -2.02 2.93
N GLU A 114 -12.95 -1.32 1.93
CA GLU A 114 -12.10 -1.90 0.88
C GLU A 114 -10.64 -1.67 1.24
N VAL A 115 -9.88 -2.74 1.35
CA VAL A 115 -8.44 -2.72 1.63
C VAL A 115 -7.69 -3.02 0.35
N GLN A 116 -6.98 -2.02 -0.17
CA GLN A 116 -6.26 -2.11 -1.43
C GLN A 116 -4.75 -2.20 -1.18
N LEU A 117 -4.07 -3.13 -1.84
CA LEU A 117 -2.66 -3.45 -1.66
C LEU A 117 -2.04 -4.00 -2.95
N LEU A 118 -0.71 -3.94 -3.05
CA LEU A 118 0.06 -4.60 -4.10
C LEU A 118 0.45 -5.99 -3.62
N LEU A 119 0.14 -7.04 -4.37
CA LEU A 119 0.59 -8.40 -4.07
C LEU A 119 1.73 -8.80 -5.02
N PRO A 120 2.94 -9.08 -4.51
CA PRO A 120 4.04 -9.62 -5.33
C PRO A 120 3.83 -11.05 -5.83
N TYR A 121 3.11 -11.88 -5.07
CA TYR A 121 2.81 -13.28 -5.40
C TYR A 121 1.30 -13.54 -5.28
N PRO A 122 0.77 -14.58 -5.95
CA PRO A 122 -0.67 -14.89 -5.94
C PRO A 122 -1.21 -15.36 -4.60
N ASN A 123 -0.35 -15.78 -3.68
CA ASN A 123 -0.76 -16.17 -2.34
C ASN A 123 -0.93 -14.92 -1.49
N PHE A 124 -2.05 -14.83 -0.77
CA PHE A 124 -2.35 -13.72 0.15
C PHE A 124 -2.57 -14.21 1.57
N TYR A 125 -2.30 -13.33 2.52
CA TYR A 125 -2.58 -13.48 3.94
C TYR A 125 -3.05 -12.13 4.49
N LEU A 126 -4.28 -12.08 5.00
CA LEU A 126 -4.89 -10.89 5.56
C LEU A 126 -5.46 -11.24 6.93
N SER A 127 -4.89 -10.68 8.00
CA SER A 127 -5.34 -10.85 9.38
C SER A 127 -5.90 -9.53 9.91
N PHE A 128 -7.04 -9.58 10.60
CA PHE A 128 -7.67 -8.40 11.16
C PHE A 128 -8.58 -8.77 12.34
N HIS A 129 -8.67 -7.85 13.29
CA HIS A 129 -9.57 -7.98 14.43
C HIS A 129 -10.90 -7.29 14.14
N THR A 130 -12.01 -7.95 14.47
CA THR A 130 -13.34 -7.34 14.47
C THR A 130 -13.74 -6.98 15.90
N PRO A 131 -13.96 -5.70 16.24
CA PRO A 131 -14.39 -5.30 17.59
C PRO A 131 -15.86 -5.67 17.80
N THR A 132 -16.08 -6.92 18.19
CA THR A 132 -17.43 -7.52 18.23
C THR A 132 -18.06 -7.49 19.62
N PHE A 133 -17.28 -7.74 20.68
CA PHE A 133 -17.83 -7.87 22.03
C PHE A 133 -17.49 -6.69 22.92
N SER A 134 -18.42 -6.37 23.82
CA SER A 134 -18.12 -5.55 25.00
C SER A 134 -17.40 -6.41 26.04
N ALA A 135 -16.49 -5.80 26.81
CA ALA A 135 -15.85 -6.45 27.95
C ALA A 135 -16.86 -6.94 29.03
N THR A 136 -18.08 -6.38 29.04
CA THR A 136 -19.13 -6.75 29.99
C THR A 136 -20.08 -7.86 29.49
N ASP A 137 -19.90 -8.35 28.27
CA ASP A 137 -20.80 -9.35 27.69
C ASP A 137 -20.56 -10.74 28.30
N ARG A 138 -21.58 -11.25 29.00
CA ARG A 138 -21.56 -12.58 29.65
C ARG A 138 -21.93 -13.73 28.70
N HIS A 139 -22.62 -13.42 27.61
CA HIS A 139 -22.95 -14.38 26.57
C HIS A 139 -22.48 -13.79 25.24
N ARG A 140 -21.54 -14.49 24.59
CA ARG A 140 -20.90 -14.05 23.36
C ARG A 140 -21.38 -14.95 22.23
N GLU A 141 -22.07 -14.36 21.27
CA GLU A 141 -22.45 -15.00 20.01
C GLU A 141 -21.86 -14.19 18.86
N PHE A 142 -21.26 -14.88 17.89
CA PHE A 142 -20.62 -14.25 16.75
C PHE A 142 -21.09 -14.87 15.45
N THR A 143 -21.59 -14.03 14.56
CA THR A 143 -21.91 -14.41 13.17
C THR A 143 -21.00 -13.65 12.24
N TYR A 144 -20.30 -14.38 11.36
CA TYR A 144 -19.36 -13.79 10.41
C TYR A 144 -19.81 -14.00 8.96
N PRO A 145 -20.42 -12.99 8.32
CA PRO A 145 -20.76 -13.07 6.91
C PRO A 145 -19.50 -12.91 6.04
N ILE A 146 -19.17 -13.94 5.27
CA ILE A 146 -18.07 -13.87 4.31
C ILE A 146 -18.54 -13.08 3.09
N LYS A 147 -17.83 -11.99 2.77
CA LYS A 147 -18.06 -11.19 1.56
C LYS A 147 -16.75 -11.08 0.76
N ALA A 148 -16.71 -11.72 -0.40
CA ALA A 148 -15.61 -11.61 -1.35
C ALA A 148 -16.00 -10.68 -2.52
N ASN A 149 -15.01 -9.93 -3.03
CA ASN A 149 -15.10 -9.12 -4.25
C ASN A 149 -14.39 -9.75 -5.45
N HIS A 150 -13.85 -10.95 -5.26
CA HIS A 150 -13.31 -11.82 -6.31
C HIS A 150 -14.14 -13.11 -6.31
N PRO A 151 -14.56 -13.62 -7.48
CA PRO A 151 -15.32 -14.86 -7.59
C PRO A 151 -14.50 -16.09 -7.18
#